data_AF-A0A401QK62-F1
#
_entry.id   AF-A0A401QK62-F1
#
_cell.length_a   1.000
_cell.length_b   1.000
_cell.length_c   1.000
_cell.angle_alpha   90.00
_cell.angle_beta   90.00
_cell.angle_gamma   90.00
#
_symmetry.space_group_name_H-M   'P 1'
#
loop_
_entity.id
_entity.type
_entity.pdbx_description
1 polymer ?
#
loop_
_entity_poly.entity_id
_entity_poly.type
_entity_poly.pdbx_seq_one_letter_code
_entity_poly.pdbx_strand_id
1 'polypeptide(L)'
;PESRAQVNSEPESRAQLNSEPESRAQVNSEPENGAQVNSEQERRAQVNSEPENGAQVSSEPERRAQVNSERESRAQVNSEPENGAQVNSKPESSAQVSSEPERGAQVNSEPDSSAQVNSKAESRAQWNSELESRAQVNSEPENGAHVSSEPERRAHVNSEPESSAKVNSEPENGAQVISEPGRRAR
;
A
#
# COMPACT_ATOMS: atom_id res chain seq x y z
N PRO A 1 -20.15 24.43 -1.04
CA PRO A 1 -20.77 23.10 -0.85
C PRO A 1 -19.64 22.08 -0.99
N GLU A 2 -19.30 21.32 0.05
CA GLU A 2 -18.23 20.31 -0.10
C GLU A 2 -18.75 19.18 -0.99
N SER A 3 -18.23 19.07 -2.21
CA SER A 3 -18.60 18.02 -3.15
C SER A 3 -18.14 16.66 -2.61
N ARG A 4 -19.09 15.75 -2.43
CA ARG A 4 -18.84 14.36 -2.01
C ARG A 4 -19.36 13.43 -3.10
N ALA A 5 -18.55 12.48 -3.52
CA ALA A 5 -18.99 11.38 -4.37
C ALA A 5 -18.92 10.07 -3.60
N GLN A 6 -19.96 9.25 -3.77
CA GLN A 6 -19.98 7.86 -3.34
C GLN A 6 -20.31 7.00 -4.55
N VAL A 7 -19.47 6.00 -4.82
CA VAL A 7 -19.62 5.06 -5.92
C VAL A 7 -19.55 3.65 -5.35
N ASN A 8 -20.59 2.85 -5.59
CA ASN A 8 -20.62 1.43 -5.25
C ASN A 8 -20.85 0.65 -6.55
N SER A 9 -20.10 -0.43 -6.78
CA SER A 9 -20.23 -1.26 -7.98
C SER A 9 -19.99 -2.73 -7.68
N GLU A 10 -20.93 -3.57 -8.12
CA GLU A 10 -20.92 -5.04 -7.93
C GLU A 10 -21.26 -5.75 -9.26
N PRO A 11 -20.48 -5.59 -10.35
CA PRO A 11 -20.80 -6.27 -11.61
C PRO A 11 -20.30 -7.72 -11.62
N GLU A 12 -21.03 -8.61 -12.30
CA GLU A 12 -20.68 -10.04 -12.50
C GLU A 12 -19.35 -10.29 -13.24
N SER A 13 -18.68 -9.25 -13.74
CA SER A 13 -17.44 -9.42 -14.51
C SER A 13 -16.39 -8.42 -14.09
N ARG A 14 -16.23 -7.31 -14.82
CA ARG A 14 -15.21 -6.31 -14.51
C ARG A 14 -15.84 -4.98 -14.15
N ALA A 15 -15.31 -4.33 -13.14
CA ALA A 15 -15.66 -2.95 -12.79
C ALA A 15 -14.52 -2.01 -13.19
N GLN A 16 -14.86 -0.87 -13.78
CA GLN A 16 -13.96 0.27 -13.93
C GLN A 16 -14.63 1.49 -13.29
N LEU A 17 -14.03 1.99 -12.21
CA LEU A 17 -14.58 3.10 -11.44
C LEU A 17 -13.55 4.23 -11.38
N ASN A 18 -13.99 5.42 -11.80
CA ASN A 18 -13.23 6.66 -11.66
C ASN A 18 -14.06 7.61 -10.80
N SER A 19 -13.44 8.24 -9.81
CA SER A 19 -14.08 9.25 -8.96
C SER A 19 -13.19 10.47 -8.85
N GLU A 20 -13.76 11.67 -9.08
CA GLU A 20 -13.04 12.95 -9.04
C GLU A 20 -13.84 14.09 -8.34
N PRO A 21 -14.40 13.90 -7.13
CA PRO A 21 -15.03 15.00 -6.39
C PRO A 21 -13.97 15.96 -5.80
N GLU A 22 -14.29 17.25 -5.67
CA GLU A 22 -13.33 18.23 -5.12
C GLU A 22 -12.97 17.90 -3.67
N SER A 23 -13.93 17.48 -2.82
CA SER A 23 -13.65 17.30 -1.38
C SER A 23 -13.47 15.84 -0.93
N ARG A 24 -14.41 14.93 -1.19
CA ARG A 24 -14.31 13.54 -0.68
C ARG A 24 -14.86 12.53 -1.66
N ALA A 25 -14.10 11.46 -1.90
CA ALA A 25 -14.57 10.26 -2.60
C ALA A 25 -14.63 9.06 -1.65
N GLN A 26 -15.69 8.28 -1.79
CA GLN A 26 -15.76 6.91 -1.30
C GLN A 26 -16.10 6.00 -2.47
N VAL A 27 -15.22 5.05 -2.78
CA VAL A 27 -15.42 4.07 -3.86
C VAL A 27 -15.36 2.67 -3.28
N ASN A 28 -16.42 1.89 -3.46
CA ASN A 28 -16.47 0.47 -3.13
C ASN A 28 -16.70 -0.34 -4.43
N SER A 29 -15.91 -1.39 -4.65
CA SER A 29 -15.93 -2.19 -5.88
C SER A 29 -15.74 -3.67 -5.58
N GLU A 30 -16.77 -4.48 -5.85
CA GLU A 30 -16.81 -5.92 -5.56
C GLU A 30 -17.19 -6.77 -6.80
N PRO A 31 -16.41 -6.75 -7.90
CA PRO A 31 -16.70 -7.56 -9.09
C PRO A 31 -16.09 -8.97 -9.02
N GLU A 32 -16.76 -10.00 -9.57
CA GLU A 32 -16.24 -11.39 -9.57
C GLU A 32 -14.84 -11.50 -10.23
N ASN A 33 -14.66 -10.93 -11.43
CA ASN A 33 -13.44 -11.16 -12.21
C ASN A 33 -12.37 -10.07 -12.05
N GLY A 34 -12.73 -8.86 -11.68
CA GLY A 34 -11.73 -7.87 -11.30
C GLY A 34 -12.15 -6.41 -11.37
N ALA A 35 -11.44 -5.58 -10.61
CA ALA A 35 -11.71 -4.15 -10.53
C ALA A 35 -10.51 -3.31 -10.95
N GLN A 36 -10.78 -2.22 -11.65
CA GLN A 36 -9.88 -1.09 -11.74
C GLN A 36 -10.56 0.11 -11.08
N VAL A 37 -9.94 0.64 -10.03
CA VAL A 37 -10.47 1.77 -9.28
C VAL A 37 -9.44 2.89 -9.23
N ASN A 38 -9.80 4.06 -9.77
CA ASN A 38 -8.99 5.26 -9.72
C ASN A 38 -9.73 6.36 -8.94
N SER A 39 -9.03 7.07 -8.08
CA SER A 39 -9.59 8.16 -7.27
C SER A 39 -8.59 9.29 -7.08
N GLU A 40 -8.88 10.45 -7.67
CA GLU A 40 -8.10 11.70 -7.62
C GLU A 40 -8.95 12.83 -7.00
N GLN A 41 -8.51 13.51 -5.93
CA GLN A 41 -9.31 14.53 -5.21
C GLN A 41 -8.49 15.54 -4.38
N GLU A 42 -9.02 16.73 -4.04
CA GLU A 42 -8.27 17.73 -3.23
C GLU A 42 -8.12 17.38 -1.73
N ARG A 43 -8.90 16.44 -1.17
CA ARG A 43 -8.78 16.16 0.27
C ARG A 43 -8.71 14.70 0.64
N ARG A 44 -9.76 13.93 0.42
CA ARG A 44 -9.81 12.56 0.95
C ARG A 44 -10.37 11.56 -0.04
N ALA A 45 -9.61 10.50 -0.26
CA ALA A 45 -10.05 9.31 -0.95
C ALA A 45 -10.17 8.16 0.04
N GLN A 46 -11.29 7.44 -0.01
CA GLN A 46 -11.41 6.12 0.57
C GLN A 46 -11.78 5.14 -0.54
N VAL A 47 -10.94 4.16 -0.78
CA VAL A 47 -11.16 3.13 -1.79
C VAL A 47 -11.13 1.76 -1.14
N ASN A 48 -12.22 1.00 -1.31
CA ASN A 48 -12.30 -0.42 -0.97
C ASN A 48 -12.52 -1.20 -2.26
N SER A 49 -11.71 -2.24 -2.49
CA SER A 49 -11.85 -3.10 -3.66
C SER A 49 -11.69 -4.57 -3.28
N GLU A 50 -12.73 -5.34 -3.52
CA GLU A 50 -12.87 -6.75 -3.10
C GLU A 50 -13.32 -7.66 -4.25
N PRO A 51 -12.58 -7.75 -5.38
CA PRO A 51 -12.88 -8.75 -6.41
C PRO A 51 -12.38 -10.14 -6.03
N GLU A 52 -12.93 -11.21 -6.61
CA GLU A 52 -12.37 -12.56 -6.37
C GLU A 52 -10.99 -12.69 -7.02
N ASN A 53 -10.87 -12.35 -8.31
CA ASN A 53 -9.65 -12.67 -9.06
C ASN A 53 -8.56 -11.59 -8.95
N GLY A 54 -8.87 -10.31 -9.18
CA GLY A 54 -7.82 -9.30 -9.03
C GLY A 54 -8.27 -7.87 -9.17
N ALA A 55 -7.51 -6.97 -8.57
CA ALA A 55 -7.74 -5.54 -8.77
C ALA A 55 -6.49 -4.69 -8.81
N GLN A 56 -6.68 -3.57 -9.47
CA GLN A 56 -5.74 -2.46 -9.55
C GLN A 56 -6.43 -1.24 -8.93
N VAL A 57 -5.84 -0.71 -7.86
CA VAL A 57 -6.35 0.46 -7.16
C VAL A 57 -5.31 1.56 -7.20
N SER A 58 -5.70 2.73 -7.73
CA SER A 58 -4.90 3.96 -7.68
C SER A 58 -5.65 5.03 -6.87
N SER A 59 -4.94 5.69 -5.96
CA SER A 59 -5.52 6.77 -5.16
C SER A 59 -4.53 7.92 -4.94
N GLU A 60 -4.86 9.09 -5.47
CA GLU A 60 -4.02 10.29 -5.51
C GLU A 60 -4.77 11.54 -4.99
N PRO A 61 -5.15 11.60 -3.70
CA PRO A 61 -5.73 12.80 -3.12
C PRO A 61 -4.66 13.74 -2.52
N GLU A 62 -4.82 15.08 -2.62
CA GLU A 62 -3.81 16.02 -2.08
C GLU A 62 -3.53 15.80 -0.58
N ARG A 63 -4.55 15.47 0.23
CA ARG A 63 -4.33 15.29 1.69
C ARG A 63 -4.17 13.84 2.09
N ARG A 64 -5.20 13.01 1.94
CA ARG A 64 -5.19 11.66 2.56
C ARG A 64 -5.84 10.62 1.69
N ALA A 65 -5.12 9.52 1.47
CA ALA A 65 -5.64 8.31 0.86
C ALA A 65 -5.79 7.22 1.92
N GLN A 66 -6.92 6.52 1.88
CA GLN A 66 -7.09 5.22 2.52
C GLN A 66 -7.49 4.21 1.46
N VAL A 67 -6.66 3.19 1.26
CA VAL A 67 -6.92 2.12 0.30
C VAL A 67 -6.95 0.78 1.02
N ASN A 68 -8.05 0.05 0.89
CA ASN A 68 -8.19 -1.34 1.31
C ASN A 68 -8.44 -2.24 0.10
N SER A 69 -7.78 -3.38 0.07
CA SER A 69 -7.77 -4.29 -1.07
C SER A 69 -7.68 -5.73 -0.60
N GLU A 70 -8.77 -6.48 -0.67
CA GLU A 70 -8.87 -7.90 -0.26
C GLU A 70 -9.28 -8.74 -1.49
N ARG A 71 -8.73 -9.94 -1.73
CA ARG A 71 -9.07 -10.80 -2.89
C ARG A 71 -8.44 -12.20 -2.80
N GLU A 72 -8.84 -13.12 -3.69
CA GLU A 72 -8.21 -14.45 -3.78
C GLU A 72 -6.84 -14.38 -4.51
N SER A 73 -6.76 -13.80 -5.72
CA SER A 73 -5.48 -13.89 -6.47
C SER A 73 -4.54 -12.70 -6.27
N ARG A 74 -4.77 -11.55 -6.95
CA ARG A 74 -3.74 -10.49 -7.05
C ARG A 74 -4.24 -9.10 -6.68
N ALA A 75 -3.46 -8.41 -5.85
CA ALA A 75 -3.61 -6.99 -5.58
C ALA A 75 -2.46 -6.17 -6.17
N GLN A 76 -2.80 -5.11 -6.89
CA GLN A 76 -1.90 -3.99 -7.13
C GLN A 76 -2.53 -2.73 -6.54
N VAL A 77 -1.81 -2.08 -5.61
CA VAL A 77 -2.26 -0.84 -4.96
C VAL A 77 -1.19 0.23 -5.09
N ASN A 78 -1.57 1.38 -5.66
CA ASN A 78 -0.75 2.58 -5.72
C ASN A 78 -1.45 3.70 -4.93
N SER A 79 -0.71 4.41 -4.09
CA SER A 79 -1.24 5.54 -3.33
C SER A 79 -0.22 6.66 -3.14
N GLU A 80 -0.53 7.84 -3.68
CA GLU A 80 0.40 8.99 -3.77
C GLU A 80 -0.24 10.32 -3.27
N PRO A 81 -0.68 10.41 -2.00
CA PRO A 81 -1.19 11.66 -1.44
C PRO A 81 -0.09 12.56 -0.86
N GLU A 82 -0.19 13.89 -0.91
CA GLU A 82 0.87 14.76 -0.35
C GLU A 82 1.07 14.50 1.17
N ASN A 83 -0.03 14.43 1.95
CA ASN A 83 0.10 14.42 3.40
C ASN A 83 0.06 13.03 4.06
N GLY A 84 -0.55 12.02 3.43
CA GLY A 84 -0.41 10.68 3.97
C GLY A 84 -1.31 9.61 3.40
N ALA A 85 -0.72 8.43 3.28
CA ALA A 85 -1.34 7.24 2.74
C ALA A 85 -1.47 6.17 3.83
N GLN A 86 -2.63 5.52 3.87
CA GLN A 86 -2.80 4.26 4.56
C GLN A 86 -3.25 3.21 3.54
N VAL A 87 -2.43 2.18 3.36
CA VAL A 87 -2.72 1.07 2.43
C VAL A 87 -2.78 -0.24 3.21
N ASN A 88 -3.89 -0.96 3.07
CA ASN A 88 -4.04 -2.33 3.54
C ASN A 88 -4.30 -3.25 2.34
N SER A 89 -3.49 -4.29 2.18
CA SER A 89 -3.62 -5.24 1.08
C SER A 89 -3.55 -6.69 1.58
N LYS A 90 -4.60 -7.47 1.32
CA LYS A 90 -4.76 -8.87 1.76
C LYS A 90 -5.23 -9.81 0.64
N PRO A 91 -4.39 -10.08 -0.39
CA PRO A 91 -4.70 -11.09 -1.40
C PRO A 91 -4.20 -12.49 -0.98
N GLU A 92 -4.93 -13.60 -1.20
CA GLU A 92 -4.39 -14.94 -0.86
C GLU A 92 -3.07 -15.23 -1.61
N SER A 93 -2.99 -14.93 -2.92
CA SER A 93 -1.76 -15.21 -3.67
C SER A 93 -0.71 -14.09 -3.57
N SER A 94 -0.97 -12.89 -4.10
CA SER A 94 0.11 -11.90 -4.25
C SER A 94 -0.32 -10.44 -4.13
N ALA A 95 0.45 -9.66 -3.37
CA ALA A 95 0.30 -8.21 -3.25
C ALA A 95 1.51 -7.46 -3.83
N GLN A 96 1.22 -6.42 -4.60
CA GLN A 96 2.16 -5.36 -4.95
C GLN A 96 1.60 -4.03 -4.43
N VAL A 97 2.35 -3.37 -3.54
CA VAL A 97 1.94 -2.09 -2.96
C VAL A 97 3.02 -1.04 -3.20
N SER A 98 2.64 0.08 -3.80
CA SER A 98 3.46 1.30 -3.87
C SER A 98 2.78 2.41 -3.09
N SER A 99 3.53 3.08 -2.22
CA SER A 99 3.03 4.24 -1.48
C SER A 99 4.08 5.35 -1.44
N GLU A 100 3.73 6.51 -2.01
CA GLU A 100 4.67 7.64 -2.20
C GLU A 100 4.15 8.99 -1.66
N PRO A 101 3.75 9.10 -0.38
CA PRO A 101 3.33 10.38 0.20
C PRO A 101 4.49 11.25 0.68
N GLU A 102 4.39 12.58 0.59
CA GLU A 102 5.46 13.48 1.10
C GLU A 102 5.66 13.28 2.62
N ARG A 103 4.57 13.23 3.41
CA ARG A 103 4.72 13.23 4.88
C ARG A 103 4.69 11.85 5.56
N GLY A 104 3.92 10.89 5.05
CA GLY A 104 3.62 9.72 5.86
C GLY A 104 2.97 8.57 5.12
N ALA A 105 3.68 7.46 4.99
CA ALA A 105 3.14 6.20 4.50
C ALA A 105 2.95 5.22 5.66
N GLN A 106 1.78 4.60 5.73
CA GLN A 106 1.58 3.36 6.49
C GLN A 106 1.06 2.29 5.53
N VAL A 107 1.82 1.20 5.40
CA VAL A 107 1.46 0.08 4.54
C VAL A 107 1.43 -1.20 5.36
N ASN A 108 0.28 -1.87 5.35
CA ASN A 108 0.13 -3.24 5.87
C ASN A 108 -0.17 -4.17 4.71
N SER A 109 0.60 -5.25 4.57
CA SER A 109 0.40 -6.24 3.52
C SER A 109 0.44 -7.66 4.08
N GLU A 110 -0.61 -8.43 3.87
CA GLU A 110 -0.78 -9.79 4.42
C GLU A 110 -1.22 -10.82 3.35
N PRO A 111 -0.47 -11.03 2.25
CA PRO A 111 -0.73 -12.17 1.38
C PRO A 111 -0.19 -13.51 1.89
N ASP A 112 -0.85 -14.62 1.53
CA ASP A 112 -0.34 -15.95 1.92
C ASP A 112 0.97 -16.25 1.19
N SER A 113 1.03 -16.04 -0.14
CA SER A 113 2.21 -16.46 -0.92
C SER A 113 3.31 -15.40 -1.04
N SER A 114 3.00 -14.16 -1.44
CA SER A 114 4.05 -13.15 -1.63
C SER A 114 3.59 -11.70 -1.56
N ALA A 115 4.37 -10.87 -0.88
CA ALA A 115 4.24 -9.42 -0.90
C ALA A 115 5.49 -8.75 -1.49
N GLN A 116 5.27 -7.78 -2.36
CA GLN A 116 6.27 -6.78 -2.74
C GLN A 116 5.75 -5.41 -2.35
N VAL A 117 6.49 -4.70 -1.49
CA VAL A 117 6.14 -3.35 -1.07
C VAL A 117 7.26 -2.38 -1.34
N ASN A 118 6.90 -1.25 -1.95
CA ASN A 118 7.75 -0.09 -2.11
C ASN A 118 7.12 1.10 -1.39
N SER A 119 7.86 1.74 -0.50
CA SER A 119 7.41 2.93 0.21
C SER A 119 8.46 4.03 0.14
N LYS A 120 8.07 5.20 -0.35
CA LYS A 120 8.91 6.41 -0.35
C LYS A 120 8.15 7.53 0.34
N ALA A 121 8.81 8.26 1.23
CA ALA A 121 8.19 9.41 1.88
C ALA A 121 9.25 10.40 2.36
N GLU A 122 9.07 11.70 2.20
CA GLU A 122 10.06 12.66 2.73
C GLU A 122 10.18 12.52 4.26
N SER A 123 9.07 12.35 4.96
CA SER A 123 9.10 12.24 6.42
C SER A 123 9.18 10.80 6.94
N ARG A 124 8.07 10.06 6.96
CA ARG A 124 8.04 8.74 7.61
C ARG A 124 7.39 7.67 6.74
N ALA A 125 8.01 6.50 6.72
CA ALA A 125 7.37 5.29 6.21
C ALA A 125 7.29 4.23 7.32
N GLN A 126 6.11 3.63 7.47
CA GLN A 126 5.88 2.48 8.30
C GLN A 126 5.34 1.34 7.46
N TRP A 127 5.96 0.18 7.59
CA TRP A 127 5.54 -1.02 6.90
C TRP A 127 5.47 -2.19 7.87
N ASN A 128 4.39 -2.96 7.76
CA ASN A 128 4.22 -4.24 8.44
C ASN A 128 3.73 -5.30 7.46
N SER A 129 4.21 -6.52 7.63
CA SER A 129 3.72 -7.66 6.88
C SER A 129 3.94 -8.98 7.61
N GLU A 130 2.92 -9.80 7.54
CA GLU A 130 2.86 -11.17 8.04
C GLU A 130 2.47 -12.06 6.86
N LEU A 131 3.28 -13.05 6.49
CA LEU A 131 3.10 -13.87 5.27
C LEU A 131 3.46 -15.33 5.50
N GLU A 132 2.88 -16.27 4.75
CA GLU A 132 3.33 -17.67 4.81
C GLU A 132 4.62 -17.93 4.01
N SER A 133 5.00 -17.04 3.09
CA SER A 133 6.07 -17.37 2.12
C SER A 133 7.11 -16.28 1.93
N ARG A 134 6.87 -15.24 1.12
CA ARG A 134 7.94 -14.30 0.72
C ARG A 134 7.56 -12.84 0.90
N ALA A 135 8.34 -12.10 1.69
CA ALA A 135 8.28 -10.64 1.73
C ALA A 135 9.46 -10.02 1.00
N GLN A 136 9.19 -9.05 0.12
CA GLN A 136 10.19 -8.11 -0.36
C GLN A 136 9.76 -6.67 -0.04
N VAL A 137 10.62 -5.92 0.65
CA VAL A 137 10.34 -4.55 1.08
C VAL A 137 11.48 -3.63 0.68
N ASN A 138 11.13 -2.53 0.03
CA ASN A 138 12.02 -1.41 -0.19
C ASN A 138 11.42 -0.17 0.47
N SER A 139 12.17 0.47 1.37
CA SER A 139 11.72 1.66 2.09
C SER A 139 12.79 2.74 2.11
N GLU A 140 12.52 3.88 1.46
CA GLU A 140 13.47 4.99 1.29
C GLU A 140 12.89 6.33 1.78
N PRO A 141 12.59 6.53 3.08
CA PRO A 141 12.12 7.82 3.56
C PRO A 141 13.25 8.74 4.09
N GLU A 142 13.18 10.07 3.93
CA GLU A 142 14.31 10.92 4.38
C GLU A 142 14.47 10.88 5.91
N ASN A 143 13.40 11.01 6.69
CA ASN A 143 13.53 11.17 8.14
C ASN A 143 13.43 9.85 8.94
N GLY A 144 12.60 8.89 8.53
CA GLY A 144 12.43 7.68 9.33
C GLY A 144 11.70 6.53 8.66
N ALA A 145 12.30 5.35 8.68
CA ALA A 145 11.66 4.09 8.32
C ALA A 145 11.44 3.20 9.54
N HIS A 146 10.25 2.59 9.63
CA HIS A 146 10.00 1.44 10.48
C HIS A 146 9.47 0.29 9.61
N VAL A 147 10.19 -0.81 9.55
CA VAL A 147 9.84 -1.98 8.73
C VAL A 147 9.79 -3.21 9.64
N SER A 148 8.67 -3.92 9.69
CA SER A 148 8.49 -5.17 10.44
C SER A 148 8.00 -6.30 9.53
N SER A 149 8.86 -7.28 9.21
CA SER A 149 8.53 -8.41 8.30
C SER A 149 8.56 -9.75 9.03
N GLU A 150 7.47 -10.50 9.01
CA GLU A 150 7.39 -11.85 9.58
C GLU A 150 6.88 -12.87 8.55
N PRO A 151 7.63 -13.18 7.47
CA PRO A 151 7.24 -14.25 6.55
C PRO A 151 7.77 -15.62 6.99
N GLU A 152 7.00 -16.71 6.93
CA GLU A 152 7.50 -18.03 7.40
C GLU A 152 8.76 -18.49 6.64
N ARG A 153 8.86 -18.21 5.33
CA ARG A 153 9.99 -18.71 4.52
C ARG A 153 11.10 -17.69 4.34
N ARG A 154 10.84 -16.56 3.68
CA ARG A 154 11.90 -15.62 3.29
C ARG A 154 11.49 -14.17 3.39
N ALA A 155 12.35 -13.36 3.98
CA ALA A 155 12.26 -11.91 3.95
C ALA A 155 13.46 -11.31 3.21
N HIS A 156 13.22 -10.34 2.33
CA HIS A 156 14.23 -9.42 1.81
C HIS A 156 13.79 -8.00 2.13
N VAL A 157 14.49 -7.33 3.04
CA VAL A 157 14.19 -5.97 3.46
C VAL A 157 15.36 -5.07 3.12
N ASN A 158 15.11 -4.05 2.31
CA ASN A 158 16.02 -2.94 2.10
C ASN A 158 15.39 -1.66 2.68
N SER A 159 16.07 -1.02 3.62
CA SER A 159 15.64 0.25 4.20
C SER A 159 16.78 1.25 4.24
N GLU A 160 16.63 2.35 3.51
CA GLU A 160 17.68 3.35 3.29
C GLU A 160 17.20 4.78 3.61
N PRO A 161 16.82 5.08 4.87
CA PRO A 161 16.42 6.43 5.24
C PRO A 161 17.62 7.34 5.48
N GLU A 162 17.53 8.65 5.22
CA GLU A 162 18.68 9.55 5.48
C GLU A 162 18.99 9.67 6.97
N SER A 163 17.98 9.62 7.84
CA SER A 163 18.15 9.89 9.27
C SER A 163 18.10 8.66 10.17
N SER A 164 17.05 7.83 10.08
CA SER A 164 16.88 6.69 11.00
C SER A 164 16.09 5.52 10.42
N ALA A 165 16.63 4.32 10.58
CA ALA A 165 15.97 3.06 10.23
C ALA A 165 15.73 2.22 11.49
N LYS A 166 14.53 1.63 11.58
CA LYS A 166 14.27 0.47 12.42
C LYS A 166 13.73 -0.64 11.53
N VAL A 167 14.47 -1.74 11.44
CA VAL A 167 14.04 -2.92 10.68
C VAL A 167 14.03 -4.12 11.60
N ASN A 168 12.86 -4.76 11.71
CA ASN A 168 12.68 -6.06 12.32
C ASN A 168 12.30 -7.07 11.22
N SER A 169 12.97 -8.20 11.17
CA SER A 169 12.65 -9.26 10.21
C SER A 169 12.91 -10.63 10.82
N GLU A 170 11.84 -11.41 11.00
CA GLU A 170 11.88 -12.69 11.73
C GLU A 170 11.30 -13.85 10.91
N PRO A 171 11.87 -14.21 9.74
CA PRO A 171 11.45 -15.39 9.00
C PRO A 171 12.01 -16.70 9.58
N GLU A 172 11.24 -17.80 9.47
CA GLU A 172 11.70 -19.11 9.99
C GLU A 172 12.87 -19.68 9.18
N ASN A 173 12.90 -19.46 7.86
CA ASN A 173 13.85 -20.14 6.96
C ASN A 173 14.94 -19.24 6.36
N GLY A 174 14.85 -17.90 6.46
CA GLY A 174 15.95 -17.02 6.06
C GLY A 174 15.58 -15.55 5.83
N ALA A 175 16.38 -14.66 6.42
CA ALA A 175 16.26 -13.21 6.27
C ALA A 175 17.45 -12.64 5.50
N GLN A 176 17.19 -11.71 4.59
CA GLN A 176 18.17 -10.73 4.13
C GLN A 176 17.68 -9.35 4.53
N VAL A 177 18.40 -8.72 5.46
CA VAL A 177 18.07 -7.37 5.94
C VAL A 177 19.25 -6.46 5.63
N ILE A 178 19.00 -5.47 4.79
CA ILE A 178 19.90 -4.35 4.50
C ILE A 178 19.23 -3.12 5.10
N SER A 179 19.93 -2.47 6.02
CA SER A 179 19.43 -1.27 6.71
C SER A 179 20.58 -0.31 6.89
N GLU A 180 20.69 0.64 5.97
CA GLU A 180 21.74 1.65 5.99
C GLU A 180 21.08 3.03 6.17
N PRO A 181 21.13 3.63 7.37
CA PRO A 181 20.81 5.04 7.47
C PRO A 181 21.85 5.83 6.66
N GLY A 182 21.38 6.74 5.81
CA GLY A 182 22.21 7.63 5.00
C GLY A 182 23.29 8.28 5.87
N ARG A 183 24.53 8.33 5.37
CA ARG A 183 25.61 9.01 6.09
C ARG A 183 25.14 10.44 6.34
N ARG A 184 25.05 10.85 7.60
CA ARG A 184 24.86 12.26 7.98
C ARG A 184 25.73 13.12 7.05
N ALA A 185 25.10 13.90 6.17
CA ALA A 185 25.76 15.02 5.55
C ALA A 185 26.23 15.90 6.72
N ARG A 186 27.55 15.99 6.90
CA ARG A 186 28.18 16.86 7.89
C ARG A 186 28.08 18.31 7.44
#